data_AF-A0A9E1L875-F1
#
_entry.id   AF-A0A9E1L875-F1
#
_cell.length_a   1.000
_cell.length_b   1.000
_cell.length_c   1.000
_cell.angle_alpha   90.00
_cell.angle_beta   90.00
_cell.angle_gamma   90.00
#
_symmetry.space_group_name_H-M   'P 1'
#
loop_
_entity.id
_entity.type
_entity.pdbx_description
1 polymer ?
#
loop_
_entity_poly.entity_id
_entity_poly.type
_entity_poly.pdbx_seq_one_letter_code
_entity_poly.pdbx_strand_id
1 'polypeptide(L)'
;MNQFRAHATQQPQQDHRGFTLLEMIIVVIVLAVLASMAIPRLSGTRLREYELKVEQAADLIVMFAHRLSTSTKATGLQYDAAERKLFLLTLQTDSDTNESYWIDDPLSPPVTFPEWMEEEGVAIFTDGDFADTSQWPLTAMPGENRPIIEISVEWEDHSSLIMLATHAMAPTIWIDGEGTEPLTPIDLDAAGQSREEW
;
A
#
# COMPACT_ATOMS: atom_id res chain seq x y z
N MET A 1 95.01 18.90 -0.24
CA MET A 1 94.54 17.79 -1.12
C MET A 1 93.56 16.95 -0.30
N ASN A 2 92.25 17.15 -0.43
CA ASN A 2 91.23 16.24 0.12
C ASN A 2 89.95 16.41 -0.71
N GLN A 3 89.57 15.34 -1.42
CA GLN A 3 88.40 15.29 -2.29
C GLN A 3 87.17 14.90 -1.46
N PHE A 4 86.19 15.82 -1.36
CA PHE A 4 84.84 15.47 -0.91
C PHE A 4 84.06 14.88 -2.09
N ARG A 5 83.80 13.57 -2.05
CA ARG A 5 82.83 12.91 -2.94
C ARG A 5 81.42 13.18 -2.41
N ALA A 6 80.63 13.91 -3.19
CA ALA A 6 79.19 14.04 -2.95
C ALA A 6 78.50 12.73 -3.38
N HIS A 7 77.88 12.04 -2.43
CA HIS A 7 76.93 10.97 -2.71
C HIS A 7 75.61 11.61 -3.15
N ALA A 8 75.29 11.50 -4.43
CA ALA A 8 73.97 11.85 -4.95
C ALA A 8 72.94 10.84 -4.40
N THR A 9 72.08 11.30 -3.50
CA THR A 9 70.94 10.54 -2.98
C THR A 9 69.91 10.41 -4.11
N GLN A 10 69.83 9.24 -4.74
CA GLN A 10 68.77 8.93 -5.70
C GLN A 10 67.45 8.81 -4.93
N GLN A 11 66.56 9.80 -5.09
CA GLN A 11 65.19 9.72 -4.58
C GLN A 11 64.40 8.69 -5.40
N PRO A 12 63.63 7.79 -4.75
CA PRO A 12 62.82 6.82 -5.46
C PRO A 12 61.71 7.54 -6.23
N GLN A 13 61.75 7.39 -7.55
CA GLN A 13 60.76 7.93 -8.46
C GLN A 13 59.43 7.19 -8.22
N GLN A 14 58.48 7.86 -7.57
CA GLN A 14 57.14 7.32 -7.38
C GLN A 14 56.43 7.24 -8.73
N ASP A 15 56.34 6.03 -9.26
CA ASP A 15 55.60 5.68 -10.46
C ASP A 15 54.10 5.86 -10.17
N HIS A 16 53.58 7.06 -10.42
CA HIS A 16 52.15 7.33 -10.40
C HIS A 16 51.54 6.72 -11.67
N ARG A 17 51.26 5.42 -11.63
CA ARG A 17 50.52 4.73 -12.68
C ARG A 17 49.07 5.20 -12.63
N GLY A 18 48.71 6.12 -13.53
CA GLY A 18 47.33 6.54 -13.75
C GLY A 18 46.51 5.41 -14.36
N PHE A 19 45.21 5.39 -14.05
CA PHE A 19 44.24 4.50 -14.70
C PHE A 19 44.22 4.73 -16.21
N THR A 20 44.13 3.64 -16.98
CA THR A 20 44.04 3.74 -18.44
C THR A 20 42.60 3.97 -18.88
N LEU A 21 42.41 4.59 -20.06
CA LEU A 21 41.08 4.78 -20.65
C LEU A 21 40.38 3.43 -20.88
N LEU A 22 41.14 2.41 -21.29
CA LEU A 22 40.65 1.04 -21.47
C LEU A 22 40.10 0.46 -20.17
N GLU A 23 40.80 0.66 -19.06
CA GLU A 23 40.39 0.18 -17.74
C GLU A 23 39.07 0.85 -17.31
N MET A 24 38.90 2.15 -17.56
CA MET A 24 37.63 2.83 -17.33
C MET A 24 36.49 2.26 -18.20
N ILE A 25 36.74 1.98 -19.48
CA ILE A 25 35.73 1.36 -20.35
C ILE A 25 35.32 -0.01 -19.81
N ILE A 26 36.28 -0.85 -19.41
CA ILE A 26 36.00 -2.17 -18.86
C ILE A 26 35.20 -2.04 -17.56
N VAL A 27 35.57 -1.12 -16.66
CA VAL A 27 34.84 -0.87 -15.42
C VAL A 27 33.38 -0.48 -15.71
N VAL A 28 33.15 0.46 -16.64
CA VAL A 28 31.78 0.88 -17.00
C VAL A 28 30.98 -0.27 -17.62
N ILE A 29 31.60 -1.09 -18.47
CA ILE A 29 30.94 -2.28 -19.06
C ILE A 29 30.57 -3.29 -17.97
N VAL A 30 31.49 -3.59 -17.06
CA VAL A 30 31.23 -4.52 -15.94
C VAL A 30 30.11 -3.97 -15.06
N LEU A 31 30.12 -2.69 -14.72
CA LEU A 31 29.05 -2.04 -13.96
C LEU A 31 27.70 -2.10 -14.70
N ALA A 32 27.68 -1.88 -16.02
CA ALA A 32 26.46 -1.96 -16.82
C ALA A 32 25.87 -3.39 -16.82
N VAL A 33 26.72 -4.41 -16.97
CA VAL A 33 26.28 -5.82 -16.91
C VAL A 33 25.74 -6.15 -15.52
N LEU A 34 26.44 -5.75 -14.44
CA LEU A 34 25.97 -5.97 -13.07
C LEU A 34 24.65 -5.26 -12.79
N ALA A 35 24.50 -4.00 -13.22
CA ALA A 35 23.26 -3.24 -13.07
C ALA A 35 22.10 -3.91 -13.82
N SER A 36 22.34 -4.43 -15.03
CA SER A 36 21.32 -5.10 -15.84
C SER A 36 20.73 -6.36 -15.18
N MET A 37 21.51 -7.04 -14.32
CA MET A 37 21.03 -8.22 -13.59
C MET A 37 20.37 -7.87 -12.25
N ALA A 38 20.76 -6.75 -11.63
CA ALA A 38 20.25 -6.33 -10.33
C ALA A 38 18.86 -5.69 -10.41
N ILE A 39 18.61 -4.85 -11.43
CA ILE A 39 17.38 -4.05 -11.57
C ILE A 39 16.11 -4.92 -11.72
N PRO A 40 16.04 -5.95 -12.59
CA PRO A 40 14.81 -6.71 -12.81
C PRO A 40 14.31 -7.43 -11.56
N ARG A 41 15.24 -7.78 -10.66
CA ARG A 41 14.95 -8.53 -9.44
C ARG A 41 14.20 -7.68 -8.40
N LEU A 42 14.41 -6.36 -8.41
CA LEU A 42 13.75 -5.42 -7.49
C LEU A 42 12.30 -5.13 -7.91
N SER A 43 12.04 -5.04 -9.22
CA SER A 43 10.69 -4.79 -9.74
C SER A 43 9.74 -5.97 -9.43
N GLY A 44 10.19 -7.21 -9.64
CA GLY A 44 9.38 -8.39 -9.31
C GLY A 44 9.04 -8.54 -7.82
N THR A 45 9.94 -8.11 -6.92
CA THR A 45 9.65 -8.12 -5.48
C THR A 45 8.64 -7.05 -5.07
N ARG A 46 8.67 -5.87 -5.71
CA ARG A 46 7.73 -4.78 -5.43
C ARG A 46 6.32 -5.13 -5.88
N LEU A 47 6.15 -5.73 -7.06
CA LEU A 47 4.84 -6.19 -7.52
C LEU A 47 4.21 -7.20 -6.55
N ARG A 48 4.99 -8.18 -6.07
CA ARG A 48 4.48 -9.16 -5.11
C ARG A 48 4.11 -8.52 -3.77
N GLU A 49 4.90 -7.56 -3.31
CA GLU A 49 4.61 -6.79 -2.11
C GLU A 49 3.36 -5.91 -2.29
N TYR A 50 3.19 -5.27 -3.43
CA TYR A 50 1.99 -4.51 -3.82
C TYR A 50 0.72 -5.38 -3.73
N GLU A 51 0.70 -6.52 -4.43
CA GLU A 51 -0.44 -7.44 -4.41
C GLU A 51 -0.80 -7.89 -2.99
N LEU A 52 0.23 -8.21 -2.19
CA LEU A 52 0.04 -8.60 -0.79
C LEU A 52 -0.59 -7.48 0.03
N LYS A 53 -0.23 -6.21 -0.23
CA LYS A 53 -0.79 -5.06 0.48
C LYS A 53 -2.22 -4.77 0.09
N VAL A 54 -2.57 -4.95 -1.18
CA VAL A 54 -3.95 -4.88 -1.67
C VAL A 54 -4.80 -5.97 -1.00
N GLU A 55 -4.31 -7.20 -0.91
CA GLU A 55 -4.98 -8.32 -0.21
C GLU A 55 -5.18 -8.00 1.28
N GLN A 56 -4.14 -7.54 1.96
CA GLN A 56 -4.22 -7.13 3.37
C GLN A 56 -5.23 -5.99 3.59
N ALA A 57 -5.28 -5.01 2.68
CA ALA A 57 -6.26 -3.94 2.74
C ALA A 57 -7.68 -4.49 2.55
N ALA A 58 -7.90 -5.40 1.60
CA ALA A 58 -9.19 -6.04 1.39
C ALA A 58 -9.65 -6.83 2.63
N ASP A 59 -8.75 -7.58 3.27
CA ASP A 59 -9.03 -8.28 4.54
C ASP A 59 -9.44 -7.30 5.65
N LEU A 60 -8.77 -6.16 5.75
CA LEU A 60 -9.12 -5.12 6.72
C LEU A 60 -10.53 -4.54 6.46
N ILE A 61 -10.92 -4.42 5.18
CA ILE A 61 -12.27 -4.00 4.79
C ILE A 61 -13.33 -5.07 5.06
N VAL A 62 -12.99 -6.36 4.92
CA VAL A 62 -13.84 -7.46 5.40
C VAL A 62 -14.05 -7.36 6.91
N MET A 63 -13.00 -7.11 7.68
CA MET A 63 -13.10 -6.93 9.13
C MET A 63 -13.98 -5.72 9.50
N PHE A 64 -13.84 -4.60 8.78
CA PHE A 64 -14.70 -3.43 8.94
C PHE A 64 -16.18 -3.79 8.68
N ALA A 65 -16.48 -4.49 7.58
CA ALA A 65 -17.83 -4.93 7.26
C ALA A 65 -18.43 -5.84 8.35
N HIS A 66 -17.64 -6.81 8.83
CA HIS A 66 -18.05 -7.69 9.92
C HIS A 66 -18.30 -6.94 11.23
N ARG A 67 -17.42 -6.00 11.59
CA ARG A 67 -17.59 -5.14 12.78
C ARG A 67 -18.91 -4.38 12.72
N LEU A 68 -19.25 -3.78 11.59
CA LEU A 68 -20.52 -3.07 11.44
C LEU A 68 -21.75 -3.98 11.56
N SER A 69 -21.63 -5.24 11.13
CA SER A 69 -22.75 -6.20 11.22
C SER A 69 -22.93 -6.84 12.61
N THR A 70 -21.87 -6.90 13.43
CA THR A 70 -21.86 -7.71 14.67
C THR A 70 -21.52 -6.94 15.95
N SER A 71 -20.88 -5.77 15.84
CA SER A 71 -20.49 -4.93 16.98
C SER A 71 -21.65 -4.03 17.41
N THR A 72 -21.63 -3.63 18.68
CA THR A 72 -22.48 -2.53 19.19
C THR A 72 -21.72 -1.21 19.31
N LYS A 73 -20.41 -1.23 19.10
CA LYS A 73 -19.54 -0.04 19.11
C LYS A 73 -19.37 0.50 17.71
N ALA A 74 -19.31 1.82 17.58
CA ALA A 74 -18.95 2.47 16.33
C ALA A 74 -17.53 2.07 15.91
N THR A 75 -17.36 1.82 14.61
CA THR A 75 -16.08 1.48 14.00
C THR A 75 -15.76 2.54 12.95
N GLY A 76 -14.50 2.97 12.94
CA GLY A 76 -13.94 3.91 11.97
C GLY A 76 -12.95 3.21 11.04
N LEU A 77 -12.91 3.63 9.79
CA LEU A 77 -11.83 3.32 8.85
C LEU A 77 -11.01 4.59 8.64
N GLN A 78 -9.69 4.49 8.75
CA GLN A 78 -8.79 5.64 8.60
C GLN A 78 -7.54 5.29 7.80
N TYR A 79 -7.13 6.20 6.93
CA TYR A 79 -5.83 6.20 6.27
C TYR A 79 -5.00 7.41 6.70
N ASP A 80 -3.81 7.14 7.20
CA ASP A 80 -2.78 8.14 7.45
C ASP A 80 -1.78 8.11 6.28
N ALA A 81 -1.78 9.17 5.46
CA ALA A 81 -0.90 9.28 4.30
C ALA A 81 0.58 9.47 4.69
N ALA A 82 0.86 10.12 5.83
CA ALA A 82 2.22 10.36 6.29
C ALA A 82 2.87 9.05 6.78
N GLU A 83 2.10 8.22 7.49
CA GLU A 83 2.52 6.88 7.91
C GLU A 83 2.26 5.79 6.87
N ARG A 84 1.58 6.10 5.76
CA ARG A 84 1.08 5.15 4.75
C ARG A 84 0.35 3.97 5.40
N LYS A 85 -0.53 4.27 6.35
CA LYS A 85 -1.14 3.27 7.24
C LYS A 85 -2.66 3.31 7.13
N LEU A 86 -3.26 2.22 6.67
CA LEU A 86 -4.70 1.97 6.70
C LEU A 86 -5.04 1.12 7.93
N PHE A 87 -6.01 1.56 8.73
CA PHE A 87 -6.35 0.89 9.98
C PHE A 87 -7.78 1.14 10.41
N LEU A 88 -8.25 0.31 11.36
CA LEU A 88 -9.56 0.48 11.97
C LEU A 88 -9.44 1.11 13.35
N LEU A 89 -10.45 1.91 13.66
CA LEU A 89 -10.65 2.53 14.97
C LEU A 89 -11.93 1.97 15.59
N THR A 90 -11.97 1.87 16.91
CA THR A 90 -13.20 1.60 17.67
C THR A 90 -13.46 2.74 18.63
N LEU A 91 -14.73 3.11 18.77
CA LEU A 91 -15.14 4.08 19.77
C LEU A 91 -15.17 3.41 21.14
N GLN A 92 -14.41 3.94 22.09
CA GLN A 92 -14.42 3.52 23.48
C GLN A 92 -15.02 4.63 24.34
N THR A 93 -15.93 4.25 25.23
CA THR A 93 -16.49 5.16 26.23
C THR A 93 -15.89 4.82 27.59
N ASP A 94 -15.34 5.83 28.26
CA ASP A 94 -14.87 5.73 29.64
C ASP A 94 -16.07 5.57 30.59
N SER A 95 -16.03 4.58 31.48
CA SER A 95 -17.15 4.30 32.39
C SER A 95 -17.30 5.33 33.51
N ASP A 96 -16.21 6.03 33.86
CA ASP A 96 -16.15 6.93 35.00
C ASP A 96 -16.46 8.37 34.55
N THR A 97 -15.95 8.78 33.39
CA THR A 97 -16.16 10.14 32.85
C THR A 97 -17.30 10.22 31.83
N ASN A 98 -17.75 9.08 31.28
CA ASN A 98 -18.72 9.00 30.17
C ASN A 98 -18.26 9.74 28.90
N GLU A 99 -16.96 9.99 28.76
CA GLU A 99 -16.34 10.56 27.57
C GLU A 99 -16.03 9.45 26.57
N SER A 100 -16.20 9.73 25.28
CA SER A 100 -15.89 8.78 24.21
C SER A 100 -14.69 9.23 23.39
N TYR A 101 -13.77 8.31 23.14
CA TYR A 101 -12.55 8.55 22.36
C TYR A 101 -12.31 7.38 21.40
N TRP A 102 -11.70 7.70 20.25
CA TRP A 102 -11.29 6.71 19.27
C TRP A 102 -9.96 6.08 19.70
N ILE A 103 -9.89 4.76 19.58
CA ILE A 103 -8.65 4.00 19.75
C ILE A 103 -8.45 3.06 18.57
N ASP A 104 -7.20 2.70 18.28
CA ASP A 104 -6.86 1.62 17.36
C ASP A 104 -7.63 0.35 17.75
N ASP A 105 -8.26 -0.29 16.77
CA ASP A 105 -8.92 -1.57 17.01
C ASP A 105 -7.85 -2.65 17.29
N PRO A 106 -7.78 -3.18 18.53
CA PRO A 106 -6.73 -4.11 18.92
C PRO A 106 -6.85 -5.48 18.26
N LEU A 107 -7.99 -5.76 17.61
CA LEU A 107 -8.24 -7.03 16.93
C LEU A 107 -7.92 -6.97 15.43
N SER A 108 -7.69 -5.78 14.86
CA SER A 108 -7.32 -5.62 13.45
C SER A 108 -5.86 -5.19 13.31
N PRO A 109 -5.01 -5.97 12.64
CA PRO A 109 -3.67 -5.49 12.30
C PRO A 109 -3.78 -4.35 11.28
N PRO A 110 -3.05 -3.24 11.46
CA PRO A 110 -3.01 -2.18 10.47
C PRO A 110 -2.26 -2.63 9.21
N VAL A 111 -2.60 -2.03 8.07
CA VAL A 111 -1.92 -2.25 6.79
C VAL A 111 -1.02 -1.05 6.51
N THR A 112 0.29 -1.26 6.62
CA THR A 112 1.29 -0.23 6.25
C THR A 112 1.76 -0.49 4.82
N PHE A 113 1.61 0.50 3.94
CA PHE A 113 2.10 0.46 2.58
C PHE A 113 3.61 0.80 2.51
N PRO A 114 4.35 0.23 1.55
CA PRO A 114 5.80 0.36 1.51
C PRO A 114 6.28 1.79 1.20
N GLU A 115 7.48 2.14 1.65
CA GLU A 115 8.06 3.48 1.43
C GLU A 115 8.37 3.82 -0.03
N TRP A 116 8.43 2.81 -0.90
CA TRP A 116 8.65 3.03 -2.32
C TRP A 116 7.36 3.42 -3.08
N MET A 117 6.19 3.32 -2.42
CA MET A 117 4.91 3.79 -2.94
C MET A 117 4.73 5.27 -2.61
N GLU A 118 4.07 6.02 -3.50
CA GLU A 118 3.78 7.43 -3.30
C GLU A 118 2.78 7.62 -2.14
N GLU A 119 2.89 8.72 -1.37
CA GLU A 119 2.00 9.00 -0.23
C GLU A 119 0.52 9.12 -0.67
N GLU A 120 0.31 9.69 -1.86
CA GLU A 120 -0.99 9.83 -2.52
C GLU A 120 -1.41 8.58 -3.31
N GLY A 121 -0.60 7.51 -3.28
CA GLY A 121 -0.90 6.24 -3.96
C GLY A 121 -2.05 5.46 -3.33
N VAL A 122 -2.65 5.93 -2.23
CA VAL A 122 -3.86 5.35 -1.65
C VAL A 122 -4.89 6.44 -1.44
N ALA A 123 -6.09 6.23 -2.01
CA ALA A 123 -7.21 7.14 -1.88
C ALA A 123 -8.47 6.38 -1.46
N ILE A 124 -9.25 6.98 -0.56
CA ILE A 124 -10.54 6.44 -0.12
C ILE A 124 -11.65 7.30 -0.71
N PHE A 125 -12.68 6.66 -1.26
CA PHE A 125 -13.89 7.31 -1.74
C PHE A 125 -15.12 6.72 -1.07
N THR A 126 -16.14 7.54 -0.92
CA THR A 126 -17.45 7.18 -0.40
C THR A 126 -18.53 7.64 -1.36
N ASP A 127 -19.33 6.71 -1.87
CA ASP A 127 -20.36 6.99 -2.88
C ASP A 127 -19.80 7.77 -4.11
N GLY A 128 -18.54 7.54 -4.45
CA GLY A 128 -17.82 8.18 -5.56
C GLY A 128 -17.12 9.51 -5.22
N ASP A 129 -17.32 10.06 -4.02
CA ASP A 129 -16.67 11.28 -3.57
C ASP A 129 -15.42 10.96 -2.75
N PHE A 130 -14.33 11.70 -2.96
CA PHE A 130 -13.10 11.55 -2.18
C PHE A 130 -13.36 11.81 -0.69
N ALA A 131 -12.91 10.90 0.15
CA ALA A 131 -13.04 10.95 1.60
C ALA A 131 -11.67 11.15 2.25
N ASP A 132 -11.39 12.37 2.70
CA ASP A 132 -10.23 12.64 3.56
C ASP A 132 -10.47 12.06 4.95
N THR A 133 -9.91 10.88 5.20
CA THR A 133 -10.04 10.19 6.48
C THR A 133 -8.93 10.53 7.47
N SER A 134 -7.96 11.37 7.11
CA SER A 134 -6.80 11.70 7.97
C SER A 134 -7.21 12.47 9.23
N GLN A 135 -8.21 13.34 9.12
CA GLN A 135 -8.72 14.14 10.23
C GLN A 135 -9.87 13.45 10.97
N TRP A 136 -10.76 12.80 10.22
CA TRP A 136 -11.94 12.13 10.76
C TRP A 136 -12.05 10.75 10.15
N PRO A 137 -12.14 9.68 10.95
CA PRO A 137 -12.35 8.38 10.38
C PRO A 137 -13.66 8.34 9.59
N LEU A 138 -13.68 7.54 8.54
CA LEU A 138 -14.92 7.14 7.92
C LEU A 138 -15.68 6.26 8.92
N THR A 139 -16.76 6.80 9.48
CA THR A 139 -17.55 6.13 10.52
C THR A 139 -18.83 5.58 9.93
N ALA A 140 -19.24 4.41 10.45
CA ALA A 140 -20.59 3.91 10.26
C ALA A 140 -21.07 3.31 11.58
N MET A 141 -22.35 3.54 11.90
CA MET A 141 -22.98 2.88 13.05
C MET A 141 -23.46 1.48 12.66
N PRO A 142 -23.41 0.51 13.58
CA PRO A 142 -24.05 -0.79 13.37
C PRO A 142 -25.54 -0.65 13.03
N GLY A 143 -25.95 -1.20 11.88
CA GLY A 143 -27.34 -1.14 11.39
C GLY A 143 -27.70 0.13 10.58
N GLU A 144 -26.79 1.09 10.44
CA GLU A 144 -26.95 2.21 9.50
C GLU A 144 -26.62 1.78 8.07
N ASN A 145 -27.16 2.50 7.08
CA ASN A 145 -26.86 2.24 5.69
C ASN A 145 -25.42 2.70 5.40
N ARG A 146 -24.48 1.77 5.30
CA ARG A 146 -23.08 2.07 4.99
C ARG A 146 -22.98 2.60 3.55
N PRO A 147 -22.25 3.70 3.29
CA PRO A 147 -21.99 4.13 1.91
C PRO A 147 -21.22 3.04 1.14
N ILE A 148 -21.19 3.15 -0.19
CA ILE A 148 -20.22 2.41 -0.97
C ILE A 148 -18.84 2.93 -0.59
N ILE A 149 -17.92 2.04 -0.22
CA ILE A 149 -16.54 2.41 0.12
C ILE A 149 -15.65 1.89 -0.99
N GLU A 150 -14.82 2.77 -1.52
CA GLU A 150 -13.85 2.45 -2.56
C GLU A 150 -12.46 2.84 -2.06
N ILE A 151 -11.50 1.95 -2.24
CA ILE A 151 -10.09 2.24 -1.96
C ILE A 151 -9.32 2.02 -3.24
N SER A 152 -8.78 3.10 -3.79
CA SER A 152 -7.82 3.05 -4.89
C SER A 152 -6.42 2.90 -4.32
N VAL A 153 -5.64 1.97 -4.87
CA VAL A 153 -4.22 1.77 -4.57
C VAL A 153 -3.44 1.81 -5.89
N GLU A 154 -2.60 2.82 -6.06
CA GLU A 154 -1.90 3.14 -7.30
C GLU A 154 -0.38 3.12 -7.09
N TRP A 155 0.34 2.51 -8.04
CA TRP A 155 1.80 2.52 -8.07
C TRP A 155 2.31 2.30 -9.50
N GLU A 156 3.11 3.25 -10.01
CA GLU A 156 3.65 3.20 -11.39
C GLU A 156 2.54 2.95 -12.43
N ASP A 157 2.59 1.82 -13.14
CA ASP A 157 1.58 1.42 -14.13
C ASP A 157 0.51 0.47 -13.56
N HIS A 158 0.53 0.24 -12.24
CA HIS A 158 -0.40 -0.66 -11.54
C HIS A 158 -1.49 0.10 -10.79
N SER A 159 -2.72 -0.38 -10.89
CA SER A 159 -3.88 0.19 -10.20
C SER A 159 -4.76 -0.91 -9.63
N SER A 160 -5.16 -0.77 -8.37
CA SER A 160 -6.10 -1.70 -7.73
C SER A 160 -7.25 -0.93 -7.12
N LEU A 161 -8.46 -1.46 -7.28
CA LEU A 161 -9.67 -0.94 -6.68
C LEU A 161 -10.26 -1.99 -5.74
N ILE A 162 -10.45 -1.62 -4.48
CA ILE A 162 -11.15 -2.42 -3.48
C ILE A 162 -12.49 -1.73 -3.20
N MET A 163 -13.59 -2.35 -3.62
CA MET A 163 -14.94 -1.77 -3.45
C MET A 163 -15.77 -2.61 -2.49
N LEU A 164 -16.26 -1.99 -1.43
CA LEU A 164 -17.23 -2.57 -0.51
C LEU A 164 -18.59 -1.92 -0.72
N ALA A 165 -19.50 -2.64 -1.39
CA ALA A 165 -20.88 -2.20 -1.55
C ALA A 165 -21.61 -2.10 -0.20
N THR A 166 -22.64 -1.26 -0.09
CA THR A 166 -23.40 -0.91 1.13
C THR A 166 -23.74 -2.08 2.06
N HIS A 167 -24.13 -3.24 1.53
CA HIS A 167 -24.52 -4.41 2.32
C HIS A 167 -23.61 -5.63 2.14
N ALA A 168 -22.55 -5.51 1.34
CA ALA A 168 -21.64 -6.61 1.13
C ALA A 168 -20.83 -6.91 2.40
N MET A 169 -20.58 -8.18 2.67
CA MET A 169 -19.68 -8.60 3.77
C MET A 169 -18.23 -8.77 3.30
N ALA A 170 -18.01 -8.76 1.99
CA ALA A 170 -16.68 -8.83 1.38
C ALA A 170 -16.57 -7.80 0.26
N PRO A 171 -15.39 -7.18 0.07
CA PRO A 171 -15.17 -6.28 -1.03
C PRO A 171 -15.01 -7.06 -2.34
N THR A 172 -15.25 -6.36 -3.44
CA THR A 172 -14.80 -6.77 -4.76
C THR A 172 -13.46 -6.10 -5.07
N ILE A 173 -12.54 -6.84 -5.69
CA ILE A 173 -11.18 -6.39 -5.97
C ILE A 173 -10.96 -6.44 -7.47
N TRP A 174 -10.43 -5.35 -8.03
CA TRP A 174 -9.88 -5.28 -9.38
C TRP A 174 -8.41 -4.91 -9.29
N ILE A 175 -7.57 -5.58 -10.07
CA ILE A 175 -6.14 -5.30 -10.21
C ILE A 175 -5.87 -5.12 -11.71
N ASP A 176 -5.33 -3.97 -12.08
CA ASP A 176 -5.02 -3.58 -13.47
C ASP A 176 -6.23 -3.76 -14.42
N GLY A 177 -7.44 -3.51 -13.90
CA GLY A 177 -8.70 -3.67 -14.61
C GLY A 177 -9.23 -5.11 -14.70
N GLU A 178 -8.47 -6.11 -14.22
CA GLU A 178 -8.92 -7.48 -14.08
C GLU A 178 -9.49 -7.73 -12.68
N GLY A 179 -10.74 -8.20 -12.61
CA GLY A 179 -11.39 -8.50 -11.35
C GLY A 179 -12.69 -9.26 -11.54
N THR A 180 -13.20 -9.83 -10.47
CA THR A 180 -14.51 -10.49 -10.48
C THR A 180 -15.60 -9.44 -10.31
N GLU A 181 -16.47 -9.22 -11.29
CA GLU A 181 -17.65 -8.38 -11.07
C GLU A 181 -18.50 -8.96 -9.90
N PRO A 182 -19.09 -8.11 -9.04
CA PRO A 182 -20.01 -8.60 -8.04
C PRO A 182 -21.17 -9.30 -8.73
N LEU A 183 -21.57 -10.47 -8.22
CA LEU A 183 -22.89 -11.02 -8.50
C LEU A 183 -23.90 -10.00 -7.98
N THR A 184 -24.36 -9.11 -8.86
CA THR A 184 -25.46 -8.22 -8.53
C THR A 184 -26.64 -9.10 -8.11
N PRO A 185 -27.31 -8.80 -6.97
CA PRO A 185 -28.55 -9.47 -6.65
C PRO A 185 -29.50 -9.23 -7.84
N ILE A 186 -29.76 -10.28 -8.61
CA ILE A 186 -30.80 -10.24 -9.63
C ILE A 186 -32.09 -10.07 -8.84
N ASP A 187 -32.68 -8.88 -8.94
CA ASP A 187 -34.02 -8.64 -8.46
C ASP A 187 -34.98 -9.53 -9.28
N LEU A 188 -35.40 -10.64 -8.67
CA LEU A 188 -36.30 -11.61 -9.29
C LEU A 188 -37.68 -10.99 -9.58
N ASP A 189 -38.02 -9.88 -8.92
CA ASP A 189 -39.26 -9.14 -9.19
C ASP A 189 -39.13 -8.29 -10.47
N ALA A 190 -37.93 -7.79 -10.78
CA ALA A 190 -37.64 -7.05 -12.02
C ALA A 190 -37.45 -7.98 -13.24
N ALA A 191 -37.01 -9.22 -13.03
CA ALA A 191 -36.80 -10.22 -14.10
C ALA A 191 -38.09 -10.92 -14.55
N GLY A 192 -39.24 -10.69 -13.89
CA GLY A 192 -40.53 -11.24 -14.30
C GLY A 192 -40.64 -12.77 -14.27
N GLN A 193 -39.75 -13.45 -13.54
CA GLN A 193 -39.68 -14.92 -13.47
C GLN A 193 -40.55 -15.53 -12.35
N SER A 194 -41.51 -14.78 -11.78
CA SER A 194 -42.45 -15.29 -10.78
C SER A 194 -43.52 -16.25 -11.33
N ARG A 195 -43.37 -16.73 -12.57
CA ARG A 195 -44.29 -17.66 -13.25
C ARG A 195 -43.54 -18.81 -13.94
N GLU A 196 -42.67 -19.51 -13.22
CA GLU A 196 -42.47 -20.93 -13.53
C GLU A 196 -43.38 -21.73 -12.60
N GLU A 197 -44.44 -22.28 -13.20
CA GLU A 197 -45.31 -23.27 -12.55
C GLU A 197 -44.45 -24.51 -12.22
N TRP A 198 -44.58 -24.96 -10.98
CA TRP A 198 -43.95 -26.16 -10.44
C TRP A 198 -44.45 -27.46 -11.10
#